data_AF-A0A7W9DCW3-F1
#
_entry.id   AF-A0A7W9DCW3-F1
#
_cell.length_a   1.000
_cell.length_b   1.000
_cell.length_c   1.000
_cell.angle_alpha   90.00
_cell.angle_beta   90.00
_cell.angle_gamma   90.00
#
_symmetry.space_group_name_H-M   'P 1'
#
loop_
_entity.id
_entity.type
_entity.pdbx_description
1 polymer ?
#
loop_
_entity_poly.entity_id
_entity_poly.type
_entity_poly.pdbx_seq_one_letter_code
_entity_poly.pdbx_strand_id
1 'polypeptide(L)'
;MVPRDDQQRTGRTCKMSLGRRTFVKEQGKHQGELGSSTAEVAVLLPSIALLLSVLLWVGMIGSTQIAVQQAAREVAREIARGQEHETALDTAQRIAGDGATVQTSDTGRLTEVQVRRKVSMGGIEWLTIDVSAGASVLREQP
;
A
#
# COMPACT_ATOMS: atom_id res chain seq x y z
N MET A 1 4.50 76.21 -26.27
CA MET A 1 4.79 76.09 -24.83
C MET A 1 4.53 74.64 -24.44
N VAL A 2 5.60 73.83 -24.40
CA VAL A 2 5.57 72.40 -24.03
C VAL A 2 6.44 72.28 -22.79
N PRO A 3 5.90 71.87 -21.63
CA PRO A 3 6.74 71.45 -20.52
C PRO A 3 7.10 69.98 -20.72
N ARG A 4 8.42 69.74 -20.66
CA ARG A 4 9.07 68.45 -20.56
C ARG A 4 9.67 68.42 -19.17
N ASP A 5 9.21 67.54 -18.30
CA ASP A 5 9.87 67.16 -17.04
C ASP A 5 9.84 65.64 -17.01
N ASP A 6 10.97 64.98 -17.25
CA ASP A 6 12.11 64.82 -16.32
C ASP A 6 11.68 63.98 -15.11
N GLN A 7 11.72 62.66 -15.27
CA GLN A 7 12.87 61.81 -14.98
C GLN A 7 13.06 61.58 -13.48
N GLN A 8 13.28 60.29 -13.21
CA GLN A 8 14.17 59.78 -12.18
C GLN A 8 13.63 59.53 -10.76
N ARG A 9 14.28 58.49 -10.21
CA ARG A 9 14.54 58.23 -8.79
C ARG A 9 13.36 57.63 -8.03
N THR A 10 13.39 56.36 -7.62
CA THR A 10 14.46 55.67 -6.87
C THR A 10 14.07 54.19 -6.82
N GLY A 11 14.96 53.24 -7.06
CA GLY A 11 15.96 52.86 -6.08
C GLY A 11 15.35 52.01 -4.96
N ARG A 12 15.07 50.73 -5.23
CA ARG A 12 14.83 49.72 -4.19
C ARG A 12 15.33 48.36 -4.66
N THR A 13 16.57 48.04 -4.30
CA THR A 13 17.13 46.69 -4.35
C THR A 13 16.54 45.89 -3.20
N CYS A 14 15.64 44.96 -3.50
CA CYS A 14 15.22 43.94 -2.55
C CYS A 14 15.83 42.60 -2.96
N LYS A 15 16.83 42.16 -2.19
CA LYS A 15 17.25 40.75 -2.12
C LYS A 15 16.02 39.93 -1.72
N MET A 16 15.74 38.82 -2.39
CA MET A 16 15.12 37.67 -1.71
C MET A 16 15.30 36.37 -2.49
N SER A 17 16.09 35.51 -1.86
CA SER A 17 16.05 34.05 -1.83
C SER A 17 15.35 33.30 -2.96
N LEU A 18 16.18 32.48 -3.60
CA LEU A 18 15.86 31.37 -4.48
C LEU A 18 14.97 30.33 -3.75
N GLY A 19 13.65 30.51 -3.83
CA GLY A 19 12.65 29.53 -3.43
C GLY A 19 12.38 28.54 -4.56
N ARG A 20 12.80 27.29 -4.36
CA ARG A 20 12.58 26.13 -5.23
C ARG A 20 11.09 26.01 -5.60
N ARG A 21 10.75 26.28 -6.86
CA ARG A 21 9.39 26.19 -7.40
C ARG A 21 8.99 24.72 -7.58
N THR A 22 8.16 24.21 -6.67
CA THR A 22 7.35 23.02 -6.91
C THR A 22 6.32 23.34 -7.98
N PHE A 23 6.41 22.67 -9.12
CA PHE A 23 5.46 22.79 -10.22
C PHE A 23 4.14 22.13 -9.78
N VAL A 24 3.31 22.87 -9.04
CA VAL A 24 1.87 22.57 -8.92
C VAL A 24 1.24 23.14 -10.19
N LYS A 25 0.88 22.25 -11.11
CA LYS A 25 0.29 22.62 -12.40
C LYS A 25 -1.15 23.06 -12.19
N GLU A 26 -1.38 24.33 -11.87
CA GLU A 26 -2.68 24.97 -12.07
C GLU A 26 -3.06 24.87 -13.55
N GLN A 27 -4.15 24.19 -13.84
CA GLN A 27 -4.73 24.14 -15.18
C GLN A 27 -5.94 25.07 -15.23
N GLY A 28 -5.65 26.30 -15.65
CA GLY A 28 -6.37 27.04 -16.70
C GLY A 28 -7.89 27.01 -16.70
N LYS A 29 -8.48 28.09 -16.20
CA LYS A 29 -9.84 28.53 -16.51
C LYS A 29 -9.86 29.11 -17.95
N HIS A 30 -10.55 28.44 -18.88
CA HIS A 30 -11.01 29.05 -20.13
C HIS A 30 -12.45 28.62 -20.44
N GLN A 31 -13.29 29.60 -20.72
CA GLN A 31 -14.74 29.50 -20.88
C GLN A 31 -15.11 29.17 -22.32
N GLY A 32 -16.01 28.21 -22.50
CA GLY A 32 -16.69 27.92 -23.76
C GLY A 32 -17.66 26.75 -23.55
N GLU A 33 -18.96 27.01 -23.67
CA GLU A 33 -20.07 26.09 -23.36
C GLU A 33 -20.20 24.88 -24.32
N LEU A 34 -19.10 24.45 -24.94
CA LEU A 34 -19.00 23.31 -25.86
C LEU A 34 -17.81 22.45 -25.41
N GLY A 35 -18.01 21.70 -24.32
CA GLY A 35 -16.95 20.88 -23.71
C GLY A 35 -17.28 20.31 -22.33
N SER A 36 -18.42 20.67 -21.72
CA SER A 36 -18.82 20.17 -20.39
C SER A 36 -18.91 18.64 -20.35
N SER A 37 -19.54 18.00 -21.34
CA SER A 37 -19.68 16.54 -21.35
C SER A 37 -18.36 15.79 -21.52
N THR A 38 -17.38 16.32 -22.24
CA THR A 38 -16.05 15.69 -22.37
C THR A 38 -15.18 15.98 -21.15
N ALA A 39 -15.33 17.14 -20.53
CA ALA A 39 -14.65 17.49 -19.28
C ALA A 39 -15.13 16.60 -18.12
N GLU A 40 -16.43 16.34 -18.00
CA GLU A 40 -17.00 15.43 -16.99
C GLU A 40 -16.45 14.00 -17.15
N VAL A 41 -16.43 13.49 -18.38
CA VAL A 41 -15.89 12.16 -18.68
C VAL A 41 -14.37 12.09 -18.44
N ALA A 42 -13.65 13.18 -18.68
CA ALA A 42 -12.21 13.27 -18.42
C ALA A 42 -11.86 13.13 -16.93
N VAL A 43 -12.75 13.51 -16.01
CA VAL A 43 -12.55 13.31 -14.56
C VAL A 43 -13.09 11.95 -14.10
N LEU A 44 -14.11 11.42 -14.77
CA LEU A 44 -14.70 10.10 -14.48
C LEU A 44 -13.71 8.96 -14.75
N LEU A 45 -13.02 8.98 -15.89
CA LEU A 45 -12.06 7.92 -16.27
C LEU A 45 -10.94 7.70 -15.23
N PRO A 46 -10.19 8.73 -14.77
CA PRO A 46 -9.17 8.54 -13.75
C PRO A 46 -9.78 8.14 -12.40
N SER A 47 -10.98 8.65 -12.06
CA SER A 47 -11.68 8.26 -10.83
C SER A 47 -12.06 6.77 -10.82
N ILE A 48 -12.58 6.26 -11.94
CA ILE A 48 -12.90 4.83 -12.10
C ILE A 48 -11.62 3.99 -12.09
N ALA A 49 -10.56 4.43 -12.76
CA ALA A 49 -9.27 3.74 -12.74
C ALA A 49 -8.70 3.63 -11.33
N LEU A 50 -8.78 4.70 -10.52
CA LEU A 50 -8.39 4.69 -9.12
C LEU A 50 -9.26 3.74 -8.29
N LEU A 51 -10.59 3.80 -8.45
CA LEU A 51 -11.51 2.90 -7.75
C LEU A 51 -11.21 1.43 -8.07
N LEU A 52 -11.03 1.08 -9.35
CA LEU A 52 -10.67 -0.28 -9.76
C LEU A 52 -9.32 -0.70 -9.19
N SER A 53 -8.33 0.20 -9.17
CA SER A 53 -7.01 -0.07 -8.59
C SER A 53 -7.12 -0.39 -7.09
N VAL A 54 -7.94 0.36 -6.35
CA VAL A 54 -8.22 0.10 -4.93
C VAL A 54 -8.94 -1.24 -4.76
N LEU A 55 -9.97 -1.53 -5.57
CA LEU A 55 -10.72 -2.78 -5.49
C LEU A 55 -9.84 -4.00 -5.77
N LEU A 56 -8.99 -3.94 -6.79
CA LEU A 56 -8.03 -4.99 -7.10
C LEU A 56 -7.05 -5.18 -5.95
N TRP A 57 -6.58 -4.09 -5.34
CA TRP A 57 -5.67 -4.17 -4.21
C TRP A 57 -6.32 -4.80 -2.98
N VAL A 58 -7.55 -4.40 -2.65
CA VAL A 58 -8.35 -5.04 -1.59
C VAL A 58 -8.59 -6.52 -1.91
N GLY A 59 -8.89 -6.87 -3.16
CA GLY A 59 -9.03 -8.27 -3.58
C GLY A 59 -7.74 -9.06 -3.42
N MET A 60 -6.59 -8.46 -3.68
CA MET A 60 -5.27 -9.05 -3.45
C MET A 60 -5.02 -9.28 -1.97
N ILE A 61 -5.35 -8.31 -1.10
CA ILE A 61 -5.27 -8.47 0.36
C ILE A 61 -6.20 -9.61 0.81
N GLY A 62 -7.44 -9.64 0.33
CA GLY A 62 -8.41 -10.69 0.68
C GLY A 62 -7.95 -12.10 0.30
N SER A 63 -7.36 -12.28 -0.89
CA SER A 63 -6.84 -13.58 -1.32
C SER A 63 -5.67 -14.05 -0.44
N THR A 64 -4.79 -13.14 -0.02
CA THR A 64 -3.72 -13.48 0.92
C THR A 64 -4.26 -13.91 2.28
N GLN A 65 -5.34 -13.29 2.77
CA GLN A 65 -5.94 -13.66 4.05
C GLN A 65 -6.43 -15.12 4.03
N ILE A 66 -7.13 -15.53 2.97
CA ILE A 66 -7.60 -16.91 2.80
C ILE A 66 -6.42 -17.88 2.72
N ALA A 67 -5.38 -17.54 1.95
CA ALA A 67 -4.19 -18.38 1.79
C ALA A 67 -3.44 -18.58 3.12
N VAL A 68 -3.31 -17.52 3.93
CA VAL A 68 -2.68 -17.58 5.25
C VAL A 68 -3.48 -18.48 6.21
N GLN A 69 -4.82 -18.44 6.17
CA GLN A 69 -5.66 -19.33 6.99
C GLN A 69 -5.50 -20.81 6.59
N GLN A 70 -5.45 -21.09 5.28
CA GLN A 70 -5.22 -22.44 4.78
C GLN A 70 -3.81 -22.94 5.15
N ALA A 71 -2.80 -22.09 5.05
CA ALA A 71 -1.43 -22.38 5.44
C ALA A 71 -1.33 -22.69 6.95
N ALA A 72 -1.93 -21.85 7.80
CA ALA A 72 -1.90 -22.06 9.25
C ALA A 72 -2.50 -23.41 9.65
N ARG A 73 -3.58 -23.83 8.99
CA ARG A 73 -4.22 -25.14 9.25
C ARG A 73 -3.36 -26.32 8.82
N GLU A 74 -2.66 -26.23 7.71
CA GLU A 74 -1.79 -27.32 7.23
C GLU A 74 -0.50 -27.40 8.05
N VAL A 75 0.12 -26.26 8.34
CA VAL A 75 1.32 -26.17 9.19
C VAL A 75 1.04 -26.69 10.60
N ALA A 76 -0.13 -26.38 11.17
CA ALA A 76 -0.59 -26.93 12.44
C ALA A 76 -0.54 -28.48 12.48
N ARG A 77 -0.93 -29.15 11.39
CA ARG A 77 -0.88 -30.61 11.28
C ARG A 77 0.54 -31.13 11.11
N GLU A 78 1.36 -30.43 10.35
CA GLU A 78 2.77 -30.75 10.17
C GLU A 78 3.53 -30.70 11.51
N ILE A 79 3.32 -29.64 12.28
CA ILE A 79 3.90 -29.48 13.63
C ILE A 79 3.36 -30.54 14.60
N ALA A 80 2.07 -30.89 14.51
CA ALA A 80 1.50 -31.97 15.33
C ALA A 80 2.12 -33.35 15.01
N ARG A 81 2.66 -33.55 13.80
CA ARG A 81 3.42 -34.75 13.41
C ARG A 81 4.88 -34.71 13.89
N GLY A 82 5.32 -33.65 14.54
CA GLY A 82 6.69 -33.48 15.00
C GLY A 82 7.68 -33.13 13.89
N GLN A 83 7.21 -32.57 12.76
CA GLN A 83 8.08 -32.12 11.69
C GLN A 83 8.91 -30.89 12.11
N GLU A 84 10.09 -30.75 11.53
CA GLU A 84 10.98 -29.63 11.81
C GLU A 84 10.41 -28.29 11.31
N HIS A 85 10.82 -27.21 11.97
CA HIS A 85 10.31 -25.85 11.71
C HIS A 85 10.62 -25.38 10.27
N GLU A 86 11.72 -25.84 9.68
CA GLU A 86 12.09 -25.49 8.30
C GLU A 86 11.10 -26.05 7.28
N THR A 87 10.68 -27.32 7.44
CA THR A 87 9.65 -27.96 6.61
C THR A 87 8.30 -27.25 6.74
N ALA A 88 7.95 -26.81 7.96
CA ALA A 88 6.75 -26.02 8.21
C ALA A 88 6.79 -24.64 7.52
N LEU A 89 7.95 -23.99 7.49
CA LEU A 89 8.16 -22.71 6.79
C LEU A 89 8.04 -22.87 5.27
N ASP A 90 8.63 -23.92 4.69
CA ASP A 90 8.52 -24.21 3.26
C ASP A 90 7.06 -24.43 2.83
N THR A 91 6.32 -25.23 3.60
CA THR A 91 4.89 -25.44 3.37
C THR A 91 4.08 -24.14 3.48
N ALA A 92 4.41 -23.27 4.45
CA ALA A 92 3.76 -21.97 4.58
C ALA A 92 4.04 -21.04 3.40
N GLN A 93 5.28 -20.98 2.91
CA GLN A 93 5.64 -20.17 1.74
C GLN A 93 4.98 -20.69 0.46
N ARG A 94 4.90 -22.01 0.29
CA ARG A 94 4.22 -22.62 -0.86
C ARG A 94 2.73 -22.29 -0.93
N ILE A 95 2.05 -22.18 0.23
CA ILE A 95 0.60 -21.90 0.29
C ILE A 95 0.31 -20.40 0.38
N ALA A 96 0.95 -19.70 1.32
CA ALA A 96 0.69 -18.29 1.59
C ALA A 96 1.46 -17.35 0.66
N GLY A 97 2.50 -17.82 -0.04
CA GLY A 97 3.32 -17.07 -0.98
C GLY A 97 4.64 -16.55 -0.39
N ASP A 98 5.52 -16.03 -1.25
CA ASP A 98 6.82 -15.50 -0.86
C ASP A 98 6.70 -14.40 0.20
N GLY A 99 7.62 -14.41 1.17
CA GLY A 99 7.62 -13.52 2.32
C GLY A 99 6.68 -13.95 3.46
N ALA A 100 6.09 -15.15 3.39
CA ALA A 100 5.38 -15.74 4.51
C ALA A 100 6.35 -16.16 5.63
N THR A 101 6.04 -15.76 6.86
CA THR A 101 6.79 -16.13 8.07
C THR A 101 5.87 -16.90 9.01
N VAL A 102 6.37 -18.00 9.59
CA VAL A 102 5.66 -18.79 10.60
C VAL A 102 6.29 -18.49 11.96
N GLN A 103 5.45 -18.19 12.95
CA GLN A 103 5.83 -18.13 14.35
C GLN A 103 5.02 -19.13 15.14
N THR A 104 5.68 -19.88 16.00
CA THR A 104 5.05 -20.86 16.86
C THR A 104 5.31 -20.45 18.31
N SER A 105 4.25 -20.29 19.08
CA SER A 105 4.33 -20.01 20.51
C SER A 105 3.60 -21.10 21.29
N ASP A 106 4.34 -21.82 22.13
CA ASP A 106 3.78 -22.81 23.03
C ASP A 106 3.28 -22.11 24.30
N THR A 107 1.97 -22.10 24.51
CA THR A 107 1.30 -21.58 25.71
C THR A 107 0.60 -22.73 26.45
N GLY A 108 1.26 -23.29 27.45
CA GLY A 108 0.70 -24.34 28.30
C GLY A 108 0.39 -25.63 27.53
N ARG A 109 -0.90 -25.90 27.28
CA ARG A 109 -1.36 -27.07 26.48
C ARG A 109 -1.70 -26.70 25.02
N LEU A 110 -1.53 -25.45 24.63
CA LEU A 110 -1.88 -24.95 23.31
C LEU A 110 -0.61 -24.51 22.59
N THR A 111 -0.35 -25.06 21.40
CA THR A 111 0.64 -24.55 20.48
C THR A 111 -0.09 -23.61 19.52
N GLU A 112 0.18 -22.30 19.62
CA GLU A 112 -0.36 -21.29 18.71
C GLU A 112 0.62 -21.10 17.55
N VAL A 113 0.09 -21.20 16.33
CA VAL A 113 0.82 -21.00 15.08
C VAL A 113 0.29 -19.73 14.43
N GLN A 114 1.15 -18.73 14.29
CA GLN A 114 0.84 -17.51 13.56
C GLN A 114 1.59 -17.49 12.24
N VAL A 115 0.86 -17.26 11.16
CA VAL A 115 1.44 -17.05 9.83
C VAL A 115 1.23 -15.60 9.45
N ARG A 116 2.31 -14.91 9.07
CA ARG A 116 2.30 -13.53 8.63
C ARG A 116 2.84 -13.40 7.22
N ARG A 117 2.21 -12.54 6.42
CA ARG A 117 2.69 -12.16 5.09
C ARG A 117 2.62 -10.65 4.91
N LYS A 118 3.68 -10.10 4.31
CA LYS A 118 3.72 -8.71 3.89
C LYS A 118 3.15 -8.59 2.48
N VAL A 119 2.16 -7.71 2.31
CA VAL A 119 1.58 -7.38 1.00
C VAL A 119 2.02 -5.97 0.65
N SER A 120 2.83 -5.85 -0.41
CA SER A 120 3.25 -4.56 -0.96
C SER A 120 2.33 -4.17 -2.11
N MET A 121 1.95 -2.89 -2.18
CA MET A 121 1.31 -2.36 -3.38
C MET A 121 2.36 -2.19 -4.48
N GLY A 122 2.21 -2.92 -5.59
CA GLY A 122 3.20 -3.03 -6.66
C GLY A 122 3.86 -1.70 -7.04
N GLY A 123 5.16 -1.57 -6.73
CA GLY A 123 5.99 -0.41 -7.04
C GLY A 123 6.06 0.69 -5.98
N ILE A 124 5.32 0.56 -4.87
CA ILE A 124 5.28 1.57 -3.79
C ILE A 124 5.79 0.93 -2.49
N GLU A 125 7.11 0.95 -2.30
CA GLU A 125 7.79 0.26 -1.19
C GLU A 125 7.34 0.77 0.20
N TRP A 126 6.92 2.03 0.31
CA TRP A 126 6.45 2.62 1.56
C TRP A 126 5.00 2.26 1.94
N LEU A 127 4.24 1.62 1.06
CA LEU A 127 2.87 1.19 1.32
C LEU A 127 2.81 -0.35 1.43
N THR A 128 3.39 -0.85 2.51
CA THR A 128 3.37 -2.28 2.85
C THR A 128 2.36 -2.49 3.99
N ILE A 129 1.40 -3.40 3.79
CA ILE A 129 0.47 -3.83 4.84
C ILE A 129 0.85 -5.25 5.28
N ASP A 130 0.95 -5.45 6.59
CA ASP A 130 1.11 -6.78 7.18
C ASP A 130 -0.26 -7.46 7.33
N VAL A 131 -0.40 -8.67 6.76
CA VAL A 131 -1.58 -9.53 6.93
C VAL A 131 -1.19 -10.71 7.81
N SER A 132 -1.88 -10.89 8.93
CA SER A 132 -1.62 -11.95 9.92
C SER A 132 -2.85 -12.82 10.15
N ALA A 133 -2.68 -14.14 10.23
CA ALA A 133 -3.69 -15.04 10.78
C ALA A 133 -3.06 -16.07 11.73
N GLY A 134 -3.81 -16.45 12.76
CA GLY A 134 -3.38 -17.43 13.77
C GLY A 134 -4.28 -18.65 13.80
N ALA A 135 -3.71 -19.81 14.13
CA ALA A 135 -4.40 -21.05 14.45
C ALA A 135 -3.83 -21.66 15.74
N SER A 136 -4.66 -22.21 16.61
CA SER A 136 -4.23 -22.87 17.85
C SER A 136 -4.51 -24.37 17.81
N VAL A 137 -3.56 -25.16 18.28
CA VAL A 137 -3.65 -26.64 18.37
C VAL A 137 -3.44 -27.06 19.81
N LEU A 138 -4.30 -27.96 20.31
CA LEU A 138 -4.14 -28.55 21.63
C LEU A 138 -3.09 -29.67 21.56
N ARG A 139 -2.04 -29.57 22.39
CA ARG A 139 -1.00 -30.60 22.53
C ARG A 139 -1.38 -31.52 23.69
N GLU A 140 -1.69 -32.78 23.39
CA GLU A 140 -1.75 -33.85 24.38
C GLU A 140 -0.32 -34.31 24.70
N GLN A 141 0.06 -34.26 25.98
CA GLN A 141 1.38 -34.67 26.46
C GLN A 141 1.42 -36.20 26.66
N PRO A 142 2.56 -36.85 26.39
CA PRO A 142 2.74 -38.29 26.59
C PRO A 142 2.78 -38.70 28.07
#